data_AF-A0A7F8Q1M9-F1
#
_entry.id   AF-A0A7F8Q1M9-F1
#
_cell.length_a   1.000
_cell.length_b   1.000
_cell.length_c   1.000
_cell.angle_alpha   90.00
_cell.angle_beta   90.00
_cell.angle_gamma   90.00
#
_symmetry.space_group_name_H-M   'P 1'
#
loop_
_entity.id
_entity.type
_entity.pdbx_description
1 polymer ?
#
loop_
_entity_poly.entity_id
_entity_poly.type
_entity_poly.pdbx_seq_one_letter_code
_entity_poly.pdbx_strand_id
1 'polypeptide(L)'
;IVSLLLDLERKEQELEQLRMDCEHFKARLETVQADSRREKKEKLALRQQLNEAKQQLLQQAEYCTEMGAAACTLLWGVSSSEDVVKAILGGDKALKFFNITGQTMESFVKSLDGDVKELDSDENQFVFALAGIVTSKSFF
;
A
#
# COMPACT_ATOMS: atom_id res chain seq x y z
N ILE A 1 -2.56 26.60 73.90
CA ILE A 1 -1.20 26.62 73.33
C ILE A 1 -0.88 25.27 72.67
N VAL A 2 -0.92 24.14 73.39
CA VAL A 2 -0.63 22.81 72.81
C VAL A 2 -1.54 22.42 71.63
N SER A 3 -2.86 22.63 71.72
CA SER A 3 -3.79 22.33 70.61
C SER A 3 -3.49 23.13 69.34
N LEU A 4 -3.11 24.40 69.48
CA LEU A 4 -2.76 25.27 68.35
C LEU A 4 -1.47 24.83 67.67
N LEU A 5 -0.50 24.32 68.44
CA LEU A 5 0.75 23.79 67.90
C LEU A 5 0.51 22.51 67.08
N LEU A 6 -0.34 21.60 67.57
CA LEU A 6 -0.74 20.39 66.85
C LEU A 6 -1.51 20.70 65.56
N ASP A 7 -2.39 21.70 65.59
CA ASP A 7 -3.13 22.14 64.40
C ASP A 7 -2.22 22.77 63.34
N LEU A 8 -1.21 23.54 63.77
CA LEU A 8 -0.17 24.11 62.89
C LEU A 8 0.68 23.02 62.25
N GLU A 9 1.15 22.06 63.04
CA GLU A 9 1.98 20.95 62.57
C GLU A 9 1.24 20.08 61.54
N ARG A 10 -0.05 19.78 61.80
CA ARG A 10 -0.90 19.07 60.82
C ARG A 10 -1.06 19.86 59.52
N LYS A 11 -1.26 21.18 59.60
CA LYS A 11 -1.41 22.03 58.41
C LYS A 11 -0.12 22.14 57.60
N GLU A 12 1.03 22.13 58.26
CA GLU A 12 2.34 22.13 57.60
C GLU A 12 2.58 20.80 56.87
N GLN A 13 2.23 19.67 57.47
CA GLN A 13 2.26 18.36 56.82
C GLN A 13 1.32 18.27 55.61
N GLU A 14 0.09 18.77 55.72
CA GLU A 14 -0.86 18.85 54.61
C GLU A 14 -0.29 19.69 53.45
N LEU A 15 0.33 20.83 53.75
CA LEU A 15 0.90 21.72 52.74
C LEU A 15 2.08 21.06 52.02
N GLU A 16 2.97 20.40 52.75
CA GLU A 16 4.10 19.67 52.16
C GLU A 16 3.62 18.50 51.29
N GLN A 17 2.59 17.78 51.73
CA GLN A 17 1.99 16.71 50.93
C GLN A 17 1.38 17.24 49.62
N LEU A 18 0.62 18.35 49.68
CA LEU A 18 0.08 19.00 48.49
C LEU A 18 1.19 19.49 47.54
N ARG A 19 2.32 19.94 48.08
CA ARG A 19 3.46 20.38 47.29
C ARG A 19 4.11 19.21 46.55
N MET A 20 4.36 18.11 47.24
CA MET A 20 4.89 16.89 46.63
C MET A 20 3.97 16.36 45.53
N ASP A 21 2.66 16.35 45.78
CA ASP A 21 1.66 15.92 44.78
C ASP A 21 1.68 16.84 43.55
N CYS A 22 1.75 18.16 43.74
CA CYS A 22 1.89 19.13 42.65
C CYS A 22 3.13 18.85 41.79
N GLU A 23 4.29 18.62 42.43
CA GLU A 23 5.54 18.33 41.73
C GLU A 23 5.47 17.01 40.96
N HIS A 24 4.89 15.97 41.56
CA HIS A 24 4.71 14.68 40.91
C HIS A 24 3.76 14.75 39.70
N PHE A 25 2.62 15.45 39.83
CA PHE A 25 1.71 15.65 38.71
C PHE A 25 2.36 16.46 37.58
N LYS A 26 3.15 17.49 37.91
CA LYS A 26 3.88 18.28 36.93
C LYS A 26 4.89 17.42 36.17
N ALA A 27 5.69 16.61 36.87
CA ALA A 27 6.66 15.70 36.24
C ALA A 27 5.97 14.68 35.32
N ARG A 28 4.82 14.12 35.75
CA ARG A 28 4.01 13.21 34.92
C ARG A 28 3.46 13.90 33.68
N LEU A 29 2.97 15.13 33.82
CA LEU A 29 2.45 15.90 32.70
C LEU A 29 3.55 16.20 31.67
N GLU A 30 4.73 16.61 32.13
CA GLU A 30 5.89 16.88 31.27
C GLU A 30 6.32 15.62 30.51
N THR A 31 6.35 14.47 31.19
CA THR A 31 6.67 13.16 30.57
C THR A 31 5.67 12.81 29.48
N VAL A 32 4.36 12.83 29.78
CA VAL A 32 3.31 12.53 28.80
C VAL A 32 3.32 13.52 27.63
N GLN A 33 3.64 14.79 27.89
CA GLN A 33 3.74 15.80 26.84
C GLN A 33 4.94 15.54 25.93
N ALA A 34 6.08 15.14 26.48
CA ALA A 34 7.27 14.78 25.72
C ALA A 34 7.00 13.55 24.83
N ASP A 35 6.41 12.50 25.39
CA ASP A 35 6.05 11.29 24.65
C ASP A 35 5.04 11.58 23.54
N SER A 36 3.98 12.35 23.83
CA SER A 36 2.99 12.73 22.81
C SER A 36 3.61 13.53 21.67
N ARG A 37 4.58 14.41 21.95
CA ARG A 37 5.32 15.14 20.90
C ARG A 37 6.19 14.19 20.08
N ARG A 38 6.83 13.20 20.70
CA ARG A 38 7.65 12.20 20.01
C ARG A 38 6.79 11.34 19.09
N GLU A 39 5.70 10.79 19.59
CA GLU A 39 4.75 9.97 18.82
C GLU A 39 4.15 10.75 17.65
N LYS A 40 3.82 12.03 17.83
CA LYS A 40 3.32 12.87 16.72
C LYS A 40 4.36 13.02 15.61
N LYS A 41 5.64 13.18 15.94
CA LYS A 41 6.73 13.27 14.95
C LYS A 41 6.90 11.94 14.21
N GLU A 42 6.94 10.83 14.94
CA GLU A 42 7.06 9.48 14.37
C GLU A 42 5.87 9.17 13.44
N LYS A 43 4.64 9.50 13.87
CA LYS A 43 3.43 9.32 13.05
C LYS A 43 3.49 10.13 11.74
N LEU A 44 3.99 11.36 11.77
CA LEU A 44 4.15 12.17 10.57
C LEU A 44 5.21 11.57 9.63
N ALA A 45 6.35 11.12 10.16
CA ALA A 45 7.40 10.47 9.38
C ALA A 45 6.89 9.18 8.70
N LEU A 46 6.17 8.32 9.44
CA LEU A 46 5.60 7.10 8.89
C LEU A 46 4.54 7.38 7.80
N ARG A 47 3.72 8.42 7.98
CA ARG A 47 2.76 8.84 6.95
C ARG A 47 3.46 9.30 5.67
N GLN A 48 4.57 10.01 5.80
CA GLN A 48 5.34 10.44 4.64
C GLN A 48 5.90 9.24 3.87
N GLN A 49 6.55 8.30 4.57
CA GLN A 49 7.08 7.08 3.96
C GLN A 49 5.99 6.24 3.28
N LEU A 50 4.81 6.12 3.92
CA LEU A 50 3.67 5.41 3.33
C LEU A 50 3.20 6.07 2.03
N ASN A 51 3.14 7.40 1.99
CA ASN A 51 2.75 8.14 0.80
C ASN A 51 3.78 7.97 -0.33
N GLU A 52 5.08 8.04 -0.01
CA GLU A 52 6.15 7.82 -0.97
C GLU A 52 6.11 6.40 -1.55
N ALA A 53 5.98 5.37 -0.69
CA ALA A 53 5.84 3.98 -1.13
C ALA A 53 4.58 3.77 -1.98
N LYS A 54 3.45 4.40 -1.61
CA LYS A 54 2.22 4.34 -2.40
C LYS A 54 2.41 4.95 -3.79
N GLN A 55 3.08 6.10 -3.89
CA GLN A 55 3.36 6.74 -5.18
C GLN A 55 4.26 5.87 -6.05
N GLN A 56 5.29 5.25 -5.47
CA GLN A 56 6.16 4.32 -6.20
C GLN A 56 5.39 3.11 -6.73
N LEU A 57 4.49 2.53 -5.93
CA LEU A 57 3.66 1.39 -6.37
C LEU A 57 2.72 1.78 -7.52
N LEU A 58 2.13 2.98 -7.47
CA LEU A 58 1.27 3.47 -8.56
C LEU A 58 2.06 3.64 -9.86
N GLN A 59 3.22 4.28 -9.80
CA GLN A 59 4.11 4.44 -10.95
C GLN A 59 4.58 3.09 -11.49
N GLN A 60 4.87 2.12 -10.62
CA GLN A 60 5.26 0.78 -11.03
C GLN A 60 4.11 0.03 -11.71
N ALA A 61 2.88 0.19 -11.24
CA ALA A 61 1.70 -0.43 -11.85
C ALA A 61 1.45 0.12 -13.26
N GLU A 62 1.54 1.44 -13.43
CA GLU A 62 1.41 2.13 -14.72
C GLU A 62 2.51 1.67 -15.69
N TYR A 63 3.78 1.75 -15.27
CA TYR A 63 4.91 1.29 -16.08
C TYR A 63 4.80 -0.19 -16.49
N CYS A 64 4.42 -1.08 -15.57
CA CYS A 64 4.24 -2.50 -15.89
C CYS A 64 3.10 -2.73 -16.89
N THR A 65 2.04 -1.91 -16.84
CA THR A 65 0.91 -1.99 -17.76
C THR A 65 1.32 -1.53 -19.15
N GLU A 66 1.97 -0.37 -19.27
CA GLU A 66 2.50 0.14 -20.54
C GLU A 66 3.51 -0.83 -21.18
N MET A 67 4.48 -1.31 -20.38
CA MET A 67 5.47 -2.28 -20.83
C MET A 67 4.79 -3.58 -21.27
N GLY A 68 3.80 -4.06 -20.51
CA GLY A 68 3.01 -5.24 -20.83
C GLY A 68 2.25 -5.08 -22.15
N ALA A 69 1.58 -3.94 -22.35
CA ALA A 69 0.84 -3.62 -23.57
C ALA A 69 1.75 -3.62 -24.80
N ALA A 70 2.91 -2.96 -24.72
CA ALA A 70 3.90 -2.92 -25.79
C ALA A 70 4.45 -4.32 -26.10
N ALA A 71 4.84 -5.08 -25.07
CA ALA A 71 5.37 -6.43 -25.25
C ALA A 71 4.32 -7.38 -25.85
N CYS A 72 3.07 -7.33 -25.40
CA CYS A 72 1.99 -8.16 -25.93
C CYS A 72 1.65 -7.77 -27.39
N THR A 73 1.67 -6.49 -27.73
CA THR A 73 1.45 -6.03 -29.11
C THR A 73 2.53 -6.58 -30.05
N LEU A 74 3.80 -6.55 -29.63
CA LEU A 74 4.91 -7.14 -30.39
C LEU A 74 4.77 -8.66 -30.52
N LEU A 75 4.46 -9.36 -29.42
CA LEU A 75 4.21 -10.80 -29.39
C LEU A 75 3.07 -11.21 -30.32
N TRP A 76 1.99 -10.43 -30.32
CA TRP A 76 0.87 -10.61 -31.24
C TRP A 76 1.30 -10.46 -32.71
N GLY A 77 2.10 -9.44 -33.04
CA GLY A 77 2.60 -9.25 -34.41
C GLY A 77 3.40 -10.46 -34.93
N VAL A 78 4.27 -11.04 -34.09
CA VAL A 78 5.10 -12.19 -34.46
C VAL A 78 4.37 -13.54 -34.37
N SER A 79 3.22 -13.61 -33.66
CA SER A 79 2.45 -14.85 -33.51
C SER A 79 1.74 -15.31 -34.78
N SER A 80 1.75 -14.47 -35.82
CA SER A 80 1.36 -14.82 -37.19
C SER A 80 2.22 -15.93 -37.81
N SER A 81 3.46 -16.12 -37.33
CA SER A 81 4.34 -17.22 -37.73
C SER A 81 4.12 -18.46 -36.86
N GLU A 82 3.86 -19.61 -37.50
CA GLU A 82 3.68 -20.89 -36.81
C GLU A 82 4.95 -21.34 -36.08
N ASP A 83 6.13 -21.12 -36.69
CA ASP A 83 7.43 -21.48 -36.11
C ASP A 83 7.72 -20.70 -34.83
N VAL A 84 7.37 -19.41 -34.81
CA VAL A 84 7.49 -18.55 -33.63
C VAL A 84 6.56 -19.04 -32.51
N VAL A 85 5.32 -19.40 -32.84
CA VAL A 85 4.38 -19.90 -31.84
C VAL A 85 4.82 -21.27 -31.29
N LYS A 86 5.33 -22.17 -32.12
CA LYS A 86 5.90 -23.45 -31.64
C LYS A 86 7.10 -23.23 -30.72
N ALA A 87 7.97 -22.27 -31.03
CA ALA A 87 9.10 -21.92 -30.17
C ALA A 87 8.65 -21.34 -28.81
N ILE A 88 7.62 -20.48 -28.81
CA ILE A 88 7.06 -19.92 -27.58
C ILE A 88 6.38 -21.00 -26.73
N LEU A 89 5.54 -21.83 -27.33
CA LEU A 89 4.82 -22.92 -26.64
C LEU A 89 5.75 -24.05 -26.17
N GLY A 90 6.85 -24.28 -26.88
CA GLY A 90 7.89 -25.23 -26.50
C GLY A 90 8.80 -24.74 -25.38
N GLY A 91 8.69 -23.47 -24.97
CA GLY A 91 9.48 -22.88 -23.89
C GLY A 91 8.96 -23.21 -22.49
N ASP A 92 9.86 -23.29 -21.52
CA ASP A 92 9.54 -23.58 -20.10
C ASP A 92 8.72 -22.47 -19.41
N LYS A 93 8.61 -21.28 -20.03
CA LYS A 93 7.85 -20.14 -19.53
C LYS A 93 6.42 -20.07 -20.04
N ALA A 94 6.03 -20.87 -21.04
CA ALA A 94 4.71 -20.81 -21.65
C ALA A 94 3.59 -21.01 -20.63
N LEU A 95 3.73 -22.04 -19.77
CA LEU A 95 2.72 -22.34 -18.74
C LEU A 95 2.59 -21.19 -17.72
N LYS A 96 3.70 -20.55 -17.34
CA LYS A 96 3.67 -19.40 -16.43
C LYS A 96 3.01 -18.20 -17.09
N PHE A 97 3.29 -17.95 -18.36
CA PHE A 97 2.65 -16.90 -19.14
C PHE A 97 1.13 -17.10 -19.17
N PHE A 98 0.64 -18.28 -19.56
CA PHE A 98 -0.80 -18.55 -19.59
C PHE A 98 -1.48 -18.42 -18.23
N ASN A 99 -0.82 -18.85 -17.14
CA ASN A 99 -1.38 -18.70 -15.80
C ASN A 99 -1.51 -17.21 -15.41
N ILE A 100 -0.47 -16.42 -15.67
CA ILE A 100 -0.50 -14.96 -15.41
C ILE A 100 -1.55 -14.29 -16.29
N THR A 101 -1.65 -14.65 -17.57
CA THR A 101 -2.68 -14.14 -18.49
C THR A 101 -4.08 -14.46 -17.99
N GLY A 102 -4.33 -15.71 -17.59
CA GLY A 102 -5.63 -16.14 -17.05
C GLY A 102 -6.01 -15.37 -15.78
N GLN A 103 -5.07 -15.23 -14.83
CA GLN A 103 -5.29 -14.44 -13.62
C GLN A 103 -5.55 -12.96 -13.91
N THR A 104 -4.83 -12.39 -14.89
CA THR A 104 -5.00 -10.99 -15.30
C THR A 104 -6.39 -10.78 -15.89
N MET A 105 -6.85 -11.67 -16.78
CA MET A 105 -8.19 -11.60 -17.37
C MET A 105 -9.29 -11.79 -16.31
N GLU A 106 -9.14 -12.74 -15.38
CA GLU A 106 -10.10 -12.96 -14.30
C GLU A 106 -10.20 -11.74 -13.37
N SER A 107 -9.05 -11.15 -13.00
CA SER A 107 -9.00 -9.94 -12.19
C SER A 107 -9.63 -8.75 -12.91
N PHE A 108 -9.40 -8.61 -14.21
CA PHE A 108 -9.98 -7.55 -15.03
C PHE A 108 -11.50 -7.65 -15.07
N VAL A 109 -12.05 -8.85 -15.33
CA VAL A 109 -13.50 -9.09 -15.34
C VAL A 109 -14.14 -8.76 -13.98
N LYS A 110 -13.49 -9.14 -12.87
CA LYS A 110 -13.96 -8.77 -11.52
C LYS A 110 -13.95 -7.26 -11.28
N SER A 111 -13.01 -6.53 -11.88
CA SER A 111 -12.92 -5.07 -11.76
C SER A 111 -13.99 -4.31 -12.56
N LEU A 112 -14.60 -4.95 -13.57
CA LEU A 112 -15.65 -4.37 -14.41
C LEU A 112 -17.04 -4.40 -13.77
N ASP A 113 -17.28 -5.27 -12.77
CA ASP A 113 -18.61 -5.47 -12.15
C ASP A 113 -19.07 -4.29 -11.26
N GLY A 114 -18.33 -3.18 -11.21
CA GLY A 114 -18.60 -2.07 -10.29
C GLY A 114 -18.33 -0.65 -10.78
N ASP A 115 -17.71 -0.43 -11.95
CA ASP A 115 -17.41 0.93 -12.44
C ASP A 115 -17.30 1.01 -13.97
N VAL A 116 -17.76 2.11 -14.56
CA VAL A 116 -17.63 2.36 -16.02
C VAL A 116 -16.21 2.83 -16.30
N LYS A 117 -15.29 1.89 -16.52
CA LYS A 117 -13.91 2.21 -16.95
C LYS A 117 -13.90 2.72 -18.39
N GLU A 118 -13.04 3.71 -18.67
CA GLU A 118 -12.76 4.16 -20.04
C GLU A 118 -12.28 2.99 -20.89
N LEU A 119 -12.91 2.79 -22.05
CA LEU A 119 -12.64 1.65 -22.94
C LEU A 119 -11.25 1.71 -23.60
N ASP A 120 -10.59 2.87 -23.61
CA ASP A 120 -9.34 3.15 -24.32
C ASP A 120 -8.11 3.30 -23.39
N SER A 121 -8.14 2.68 -22.21
CA SER A 121 -6.98 2.67 -21.32
C SER A 121 -5.93 1.65 -21.76
N ASP A 122 -4.66 1.90 -21.44
CA ASP A 122 -3.57 0.95 -21.69
C ASP A 122 -3.79 -0.40 -20.98
N GLU A 123 -4.51 -0.41 -19.86
CA GLU A 123 -4.95 -1.62 -19.15
C GLU A 123 -5.87 -2.48 -20.04
N ASN A 124 -6.85 -1.87 -20.69
CA ASN A 124 -7.77 -2.59 -21.58
C ASN A 124 -7.04 -3.07 -22.83
N GLN A 125 -6.19 -2.24 -23.43
CA GLN A 125 -5.39 -2.63 -24.59
C GLN A 125 -4.45 -3.79 -24.25
N PHE A 126 -3.84 -3.78 -23.06
CA PHE A 126 -3.03 -4.89 -22.55
C PHE A 126 -3.85 -6.18 -22.39
N VAL A 127 -5.01 -6.11 -21.73
CA VAL A 127 -5.87 -7.29 -21.52
C VAL A 127 -6.41 -7.83 -22.85
N PHE A 128 -6.77 -6.97 -23.79
CA PHE A 128 -7.22 -7.39 -25.12
C PHE A 128 -6.08 -7.95 -25.98
N ALA A 129 -4.87 -7.40 -25.91
CA ALA A 129 -3.71 -7.97 -26.58
C ALA A 129 -3.38 -9.37 -26.02
N LEU A 130 -3.44 -9.54 -24.70
CA LEU A 130 -3.30 -10.84 -24.03
C LEU A 130 -4.37 -11.85 -24.47
N ALA A 131 -5.64 -11.45 -24.45
CA ALA A 131 -6.75 -12.28 -24.91
C ALA A 131 -6.58 -12.65 -26.39
N GLY A 132 -6.15 -11.70 -27.21
CA GLY A 132 -5.74 -11.92 -28.58
C GLY A 132 -4.72 -13.06 -28.65
N ILE A 133 -3.55 -12.92 -28.04
CA ILE A 133 -2.47 -13.92 -28.11
C ILE A 133 -2.96 -15.34 -27.78
N VAL A 134 -3.85 -15.48 -26.79
CA VAL A 134 -4.44 -16.79 -26.41
C VAL A 134 -5.49 -17.28 -27.43
N THR A 135 -6.26 -16.37 -28.05
CA THR A 135 -7.42 -16.73 -28.88
C THR A 135 -7.11 -16.79 -30.38
N SER A 136 -6.04 -16.13 -30.84
CA SER A 136 -5.61 -16.09 -32.26
C SER A 136 -5.26 -17.44 -32.88
N LYS A 137 -5.23 -18.51 -32.07
CA LYS A 137 -5.15 -19.88 -32.58
C LYS A 137 -6.21 -20.83 -32.02
N SER A 138 -7.25 -20.34 -31.35
CA SER A 138 -8.40 -21.17 -30.92
C SER A 138 -9.56 -21.18 -31.93
N PHE A 139 -9.47 -20.44 -33.04
CA PHE A 139 -10.56 -20.32 -34.04
C PHE A 139 -10.16 -20.65 -35.49
N PHE A 140 -9.08 -21.42 -35.67
CA PHE A 140 -8.75 -22.08 -36.94
C PHE A 140 -8.49 -23.57 -36.71
#